data_AF-A0A329L1A4-F1
#
_entry.id   AF-A0A329L1A4-F1
#
_cell.length_a   1.000
_cell.length_b   1.000
_cell.length_c   1.000
_cell.angle_alpha   90.00
_cell.angle_beta   90.00
_cell.angle_gamma   90.00
#
_symmetry.space_group_name_H-M   'P 1'
#
loop_
_entity.id
_entity.type
_entity.pdbx_description
1 polymer ?
#
loop_
_entity_poly.entity_id
_entity_poly.type
_entity_poly.pdbx_seq_one_letter_code
_entity_poly.pdbx_strand_id
1 'polypeptide(L)'
;MLSAVIKKVSGASLEHFLEEHLFLPMDISKAQWEHSPEGLTAGGMGLSLQPSSLIKIARMLLNKGVFEGKRIVPEAYITLAVSSQAIKQDEALEKFYSGNQYGFQFHISPNHTYRADGAFGQFCVVCPKRNLAIVAVSQYTKAESFLALADKYFIQHERDTDTDTISLQQLRVYLSGLSFALPPQEGKREPFVPCSYALEDNELNIKEVGLSASTLRIQFLDGLEDELDLDFTGPVYGQSHFIKDLHVHPQEHCLFARWADQGDLMVTVYYIETPYVGEYRFRFMDSKVVFSFNINVSMTLKGFTVTGTRIDGPIVAPSRRD
;
A
#
# COMPACT_ATOMS: atom_id res chain seq x y z
N MET A 1 3.82 -14.08 16.45
CA MET A 1 3.66 -15.19 17.44
C MET A 1 2.45 -16.09 17.14
N LEU A 2 1.21 -15.57 17.05
CA LEU A 2 0.02 -16.41 16.83
C LEU A 2 0.09 -17.28 15.55
N SER A 3 0.63 -16.73 14.46
CA SER A 3 0.95 -17.49 13.23
C SER A 3 1.78 -18.76 13.50
N ALA A 4 2.82 -18.65 14.34
CA ALA A 4 3.68 -19.78 14.70
C ALA A 4 2.97 -20.80 15.60
N VAL A 5 2.06 -20.34 16.47
CA VAL A 5 1.23 -21.23 17.31
C VAL A 5 0.30 -22.06 16.42
N ILE A 6 -0.36 -21.43 15.44
CA ILE A 6 -1.19 -22.15 14.47
C ILE A 6 -0.35 -23.20 13.75
N LYS A 7 0.81 -22.82 13.19
CA LYS A 7 1.73 -23.77 12.53
C LYS A 7 2.12 -24.95 13.42
N LYS A 8 2.42 -24.71 14.69
CA LYS A 8 2.82 -25.76 15.62
C LYS A 8 1.68 -26.70 15.98
N VAL A 9 0.45 -26.20 16.12
CA VAL A 9 -0.70 -27.00 16.58
C VAL A 9 -1.42 -27.70 15.44
N SER A 10 -1.56 -27.05 14.27
CA SER A 10 -2.24 -27.63 13.11
C SER A 10 -1.31 -28.40 12.16
N GLY A 11 0.01 -28.09 12.19
CA GLY A 11 0.97 -28.58 11.19
C GLY A 11 0.93 -27.81 9.86
N ALA A 12 0.00 -26.88 9.68
CA ALA A 12 -0.18 -26.07 8.46
C ALA A 12 0.31 -24.63 8.67
N SER A 13 0.82 -23.97 7.61
CA SER A 13 1.07 -22.52 7.69
C SER A 13 -0.23 -21.76 8.02
N LEU A 14 -0.12 -20.54 8.58
CA LEU A 14 -1.28 -19.69 8.84
C LEU A 14 -2.10 -19.47 7.56
N GLU A 15 -1.40 -19.22 6.45
CA GLU A 15 -2.00 -19.04 5.13
C GLU A 15 -2.82 -20.26 4.71
N HIS A 16 -2.24 -21.47 4.74
CA HIS A 16 -2.95 -22.68 4.34
C HIS A 16 -4.15 -22.98 5.26
N PHE A 17 -3.98 -22.76 6.56
CA PHE A 17 -5.06 -22.91 7.54
C PHE A 17 -6.23 -21.96 7.25
N LEU A 18 -5.94 -20.70 6.92
CA LEU A 18 -6.98 -19.72 6.58
C LEU A 18 -7.56 -19.94 5.18
N GLU A 19 -6.78 -20.45 4.24
CA GLU A 19 -7.25 -20.85 2.91
C GLU A 19 -8.39 -21.87 3.04
N GLU A 20 -8.16 -22.95 3.79
CA GLU A 20 -9.13 -24.02 3.98
C GLU A 20 -10.37 -23.58 4.79
N HIS A 21 -10.16 -22.82 5.87
CA HIS A 21 -11.22 -22.58 6.85
C HIS A 21 -11.93 -21.23 6.72
N LEU A 22 -11.36 -20.26 5.98
CA LEU A 22 -11.90 -18.91 5.86
C LEU A 22 -11.99 -18.44 4.41
N PHE A 23 -10.91 -18.49 3.64
CA PHE A 23 -10.87 -17.90 2.30
C PHE A 23 -11.69 -18.71 1.29
N LEU A 24 -11.40 -20.01 1.09
CA LEU A 24 -12.15 -20.85 0.16
C LEU A 24 -13.65 -20.95 0.52
N PRO A 25 -14.05 -21.13 1.80
CA PRO A 25 -15.47 -21.12 2.17
C PRO A 25 -16.21 -19.82 1.85
N MET A 26 -15.48 -18.72 1.64
CA MET A 26 -16.02 -17.40 1.30
C MET A 26 -15.69 -17.00 -0.14
N ASP A 27 -15.16 -17.91 -0.96
CA ASP A 27 -14.76 -17.65 -2.35
C ASP A 27 -13.74 -16.49 -2.45
N ILE A 28 -12.75 -16.49 -1.56
CA ILE A 28 -11.58 -15.61 -1.61
C ILE A 28 -10.43 -16.47 -2.15
N SER A 29 -9.89 -16.12 -3.31
CA SER A 29 -8.93 -16.97 -4.05
C SER A 29 -7.62 -16.28 -4.42
N LYS A 30 -7.48 -14.99 -4.08
CA LYS A 30 -6.30 -14.16 -4.38
C LYS A 30 -5.73 -13.52 -3.12
N ALA A 31 -5.65 -14.29 -2.04
CA ALA A 31 -4.88 -13.88 -0.87
C ALA A 31 -3.41 -14.11 -1.15
N GLN A 32 -2.58 -13.10 -0.91
CA GLN A 32 -1.12 -13.22 -0.92
C GLN A 32 -0.60 -12.76 0.42
N TRP A 33 0.37 -13.49 0.99
CA TRP A 33 0.89 -13.18 2.31
C TRP A 33 2.40 -13.24 2.35
N GLU A 34 3.02 -12.19 2.89
CA GLU A 34 4.45 -12.20 3.13
C GLU A 34 4.88 -13.22 4.19
N HIS A 35 6.10 -13.71 4.05
CA HIS A 35 6.77 -14.59 4.99
C HIS A 35 7.95 -13.87 5.65
N SER A 36 8.28 -14.26 6.87
CA SER A 36 9.53 -13.88 7.52
C SER A 36 10.73 -14.59 6.87
N PRO A 37 11.97 -14.14 7.12
CA PRO A 37 13.18 -14.83 6.64
C PRO A 37 13.25 -16.30 7.05
N GLU A 38 12.61 -16.69 8.16
CA GLU A 38 12.52 -18.08 8.64
C GLU A 38 11.39 -18.89 7.97
N GLY A 39 10.69 -18.32 6.99
CA GLY A 39 9.61 -18.97 6.24
C GLY A 39 8.29 -19.08 7.02
N LEU A 40 8.05 -18.24 8.02
CA LEU A 40 6.76 -18.18 8.73
C LEU A 40 5.89 -17.09 8.11
N THR A 41 4.60 -17.37 7.87
CA THR A 41 3.64 -16.33 7.45
C THR A 41 3.63 -15.17 8.46
N ALA A 42 3.79 -13.94 7.97
CA ALA A 42 3.87 -12.72 8.75
C ALA A 42 2.51 -12.31 9.32
N GLY A 43 1.96 -13.07 10.28
CA GLY A 43 0.55 -12.93 10.71
C GLY A 43 0.12 -11.60 11.35
N GLY A 44 0.97 -10.57 11.40
CA GLY A 44 0.63 -9.21 11.84
C GLY A 44 0.63 -8.16 10.72
N MET A 45 1.04 -8.51 9.50
CA MET A 45 1.14 -7.58 8.35
C MET A 45 1.24 -8.36 7.02
N GLY A 46 1.40 -7.68 5.89
CA GLY A 46 1.80 -8.32 4.62
C GLY A 46 0.74 -9.19 3.94
N LEU A 47 -0.51 -9.16 4.42
CA LEU A 47 -1.65 -9.76 3.73
C LEU A 47 -2.17 -8.79 2.68
N SER A 48 -2.08 -9.19 1.41
CA SER A 48 -2.72 -8.52 0.29
C SER A 48 -4.03 -9.23 -0.05
N LEU A 49 -5.13 -8.47 -0.07
CA LEU A 49 -6.46 -8.90 -0.47
C LEU A 49 -7.07 -7.90 -1.44
N GLN A 50 -7.89 -8.39 -2.36
CA GLN A 50 -8.76 -7.50 -3.14
C GLN A 50 -9.77 -6.81 -2.22
N PRO A 51 -10.15 -5.54 -2.48
CA PRO A 51 -11.19 -4.84 -1.71
C PRO A 51 -12.51 -5.62 -1.65
N SER A 52 -12.87 -6.31 -2.73
CA SER A 52 -14.04 -7.20 -2.79
C SER A 52 -13.97 -8.33 -1.78
N SER A 53 -12.80 -8.92 -1.56
CA SER A 53 -12.57 -9.98 -0.57
C SER A 53 -12.67 -9.44 0.86
N LEU A 54 -12.11 -8.25 1.11
CA LEU A 54 -12.24 -7.60 2.41
C LEU A 54 -13.69 -7.22 2.73
N ILE A 55 -14.50 -6.85 1.73
CA ILE A 55 -15.95 -6.66 1.89
C ILE A 55 -16.65 -7.96 2.32
N LYS A 56 -16.26 -9.12 1.78
CA LYS A 56 -16.81 -10.42 2.21
C LYS A 56 -16.49 -10.68 3.69
N ILE A 57 -15.26 -10.42 4.12
CA ILE A 57 -14.84 -10.51 5.54
C ILE A 57 -15.67 -9.55 6.40
N ALA A 58 -15.82 -8.29 5.97
CA ALA A 58 -16.62 -7.30 6.69
C ALA A 58 -18.09 -7.72 6.84
N ARG A 59 -18.69 -8.31 5.80
CA ARG A 59 -20.05 -8.89 5.84
C ARG A 59 -20.13 -10.07 6.80
N MET A 60 -19.12 -10.94 6.84
CA MET A 60 -19.07 -12.06 7.77
C MET A 60 -19.00 -11.58 9.22
N LEU A 61 -18.16 -10.57 9.50
CA LEU A 61 -18.05 -9.93 10.82
C LEU A 61 -19.36 -9.26 11.24
N LEU A 62 -19.97 -8.49 10.33
CA LEU A 62 -21.27 -7.84 10.55
C LEU A 62 -22.38 -8.84 10.89
N ASN A 63 -22.36 -10.01 10.23
CA ASN A 63 -23.28 -11.12 10.46
C ASN A 63 -22.77 -12.14 11.50
N LYS A 64 -21.91 -11.71 12.43
CA LYS A 64 -21.45 -12.49 13.58
C LYS A 64 -20.91 -13.89 13.23
N GLY A 65 -20.11 -13.97 12.17
CA GLY A 65 -19.46 -15.21 11.74
C GLY A 65 -20.17 -15.94 10.62
N VAL A 66 -21.30 -15.44 10.11
CA VAL A 66 -22.05 -16.06 9.01
C VAL A 66 -21.77 -15.36 7.69
N PHE A 67 -21.45 -16.13 6.66
CA PHE A 67 -21.34 -15.66 5.28
C PHE A 67 -22.23 -16.52 4.39
N GLU A 68 -23.15 -15.89 3.65
CA GLU A 68 -24.08 -16.58 2.72
C GLU A 68 -24.80 -17.79 3.33
N GLY A 69 -25.26 -17.66 4.58
CA GLY A 69 -25.97 -18.71 5.30
C GLY A 69 -25.08 -19.79 5.92
N LYS A 70 -23.78 -19.80 5.62
CA LYS A 70 -22.80 -20.71 6.23
C LYS A 70 -22.10 -20.03 7.40
N ARG A 71 -21.99 -20.75 8.53
CA ARG A 71 -21.17 -20.31 9.67
C ARG A 71 -19.70 -20.58 9.37
N ILE A 72 -18.93 -19.51 9.25
CA ILE A 72 -17.48 -19.53 9.04
C ILE A 72 -16.76 -19.46 10.39
N VAL A 73 -17.21 -18.54 11.26
CA VAL A 73 -16.65 -18.35 12.60
C VAL A 73 -17.75 -18.52 13.65
N PRO A 74 -17.50 -19.17 14.79
CA PRO A 74 -18.48 -19.26 15.87
C PRO A 74 -18.90 -17.86 16.36
N GLU A 75 -20.22 -17.64 16.51
CA GLU A 75 -20.75 -16.36 17.01
C GLU A 75 -20.19 -16.03 18.39
N ALA A 76 -20.09 -17.02 19.28
CA ALA A 76 -19.49 -16.85 20.59
C ALA A 76 -18.05 -16.32 20.52
N TYR A 77 -17.26 -16.76 19.54
CA TYR A 77 -15.91 -16.24 19.34
C TYR A 77 -15.95 -14.80 18.81
N ILE A 78 -16.79 -14.48 17.83
CA ILE A 78 -16.91 -13.10 17.32
C ILE A 78 -17.32 -12.15 18.45
N THR A 79 -18.33 -12.52 19.24
CA THR A 79 -18.76 -11.74 20.42
C THR A 79 -17.63 -11.53 21.42
N LEU A 80 -16.81 -12.56 21.68
CA LEU A 80 -15.67 -12.46 22.57
C LEU A 80 -14.57 -11.56 21.96
N ALA A 81 -14.23 -11.77 20.69
CA ALA A 81 -13.15 -11.08 19.99
C ALA A 81 -13.39 -9.57 19.87
N VAL A 82 -14.65 -9.13 19.80
CA VAL A 82 -15.04 -7.73 19.72
C VAL A 82 -15.54 -7.16 21.05
N SER A 83 -15.26 -7.86 22.17
CA SER A 83 -15.47 -7.34 23.52
C SER A 83 -14.17 -6.76 24.08
N SER A 84 -14.27 -5.75 24.95
CA SER A 84 -13.12 -5.07 25.54
C SER A 84 -12.31 -6.04 26.40
N GLN A 85 -11.07 -6.31 26.00
CA GLN A 85 -10.10 -7.11 26.76
C GLN A 85 -9.05 -6.20 27.42
N ALA A 86 -8.82 -5.01 26.85
CA ALA A 86 -7.93 -3.99 27.39
C ALA A 86 -8.43 -2.58 27.04
N ILE A 87 -8.05 -1.60 27.87
CA ILE A 87 -8.24 -0.17 27.61
C ILE A 87 -6.87 0.45 27.32
N LYS A 88 -6.74 1.17 26.21
CA LYS A 88 -5.51 1.86 25.82
C LYS A 88 -5.33 3.12 26.67
N GLN A 89 -4.15 3.27 27.25
CA GLN A 89 -3.87 4.34 28.21
C GLN A 89 -3.62 5.71 27.55
N ASP A 90 -3.20 5.71 26.28
CA ASP A 90 -2.69 6.92 25.59
C ASP A 90 -3.71 7.58 24.64
N GLU A 91 -4.89 6.98 24.47
CA GLU A 91 -5.93 7.52 23.59
C GLU A 91 -6.93 8.35 24.41
N ALA A 92 -7.15 9.61 24.00
CA ALA A 92 -8.13 10.48 24.64
C ALA A 92 -9.50 9.79 24.72
N LEU A 93 -10.00 9.59 25.94
CA LEU A 93 -11.28 8.94 26.24
C LEU A 93 -12.49 9.68 25.63
N GLU A 94 -12.29 10.90 25.12
CA GLU A 94 -13.35 11.84 24.78
C GLU A 94 -14.03 11.57 23.42
N LYS A 95 -13.41 10.81 22.52
CA LYS A 95 -13.98 10.54 21.19
C LYS A 95 -14.69 9.18 21.14
N PHE A 96 -15.99 9.19 20.90
CA PHE A 96 -16.82 7.98 20.81
C PHE A 96 -16.43 6.98 19.69
N TYR A 97 -15.57 7.38 18.73
CA TYR A 97 -15.11 6.59 17.58
C TYR A 97 -13.61 6.23 17.62
N SER A 98 -12.86 6.61 18.65
CA SER A 98 -11.39 6.46 18.69
C SER A 98 -10.92 5.01 18.62
N GLY A 99 -11.71 4.08 19.18
CA GLY A 99 -11.27 2.70 19.33
C GLY A 99 -10.32 2.50 20.51
N ASN A 100 -10.57 3.19 21.62
CA ASN A 100 -9.73 3.17 22.83
C ASN A 100 -9.73 1.84 23.58
N GLN A 101 -10.61 0.91 23.23
CA GLN A 101 -10.60 -0.46 23.74
C GLN A 101 -9.98 -1.40 22.71
N TYR A 102 -9.46 -2.53 23.18
CA TYR A 102 -8.89 -3.55 22.31
C TYR A 102 -9.43 -4.92 22.68
N GLY A 103 -9.86 -5.68 21.67
CA GLY A 103 -10.33 -7.05 21.77
C GLY A 103 -9.29 -8.04 21.26
N PHE A 104 -9.72 -9.16 20.71
CA PHE A 104 -8.81 -10.09 20.03
C PHE A 104 -8.59 -9.64 18.59
N GLN A 105 -7.53 -8.84 18.39
CA GLN A 105 -7.12 -8.27 17.10
C GLN A 105 -8.07 -7.19 16.53
N PHE A 106 -8.91 -6.58 17.38
CA PHE A 106 -9.82 -5.51 16.98
C PHE A 106 -9.71 -4.29 17.89
N HIS A 107 -9.70 -3.11 17.28
CA HIS A 107 -9.91 -1.84 17.98
C HIS A 107 -11.41 -1.66 18.19
N ILE A 108 -11.83 -1.34 19.41
CA ILE A 108 -13.24 -1.25 19.80
C ILE A 108 -13.51 0.15 20.34
N SER A 109 -14.53 0.79 19.78
CA SER A 109 -14.93 2.14 20.17
C SER A 109 -16.02 2.10 21.24
N PRO A 110 -16.15 3.16 22.07
CA PRO A 110 -17.22 3.26 23.08
C PRO A 110 -18.64 3.09 22.52
N ASN A 111 -18.89 3.45 21.25
CA ASN A 111 -20.18 3.26 20.59
C ASN A 111 -20.45 1.80 20.14
N HIS A 112 -19.56 0.85 20.47
CA HIS A 112 -19.56 -0.56 20.06
C HIS A 112 -19.33 -0.80 18.57
N THR A 113 -18.83 0.20 17.84
CA THR A 113 -18.16 -0.07 16.56
C THR A 113 -16.81 -0.72 16.84
N TYR A 114 -16.37 -1.59 15.94
CA TYR A 114 -15.06 -2.20 16.02
C TYR A 114 -14.42 -2.20 14.64
N ARG A 115 -13.08 -2.26 14.61
CA ARG A 115 -12.33 -2.24 13.35
C ARG A 115 -11.06 -3.06 13.41
N ALA A 116 -10.66 -3.55 12.25
CA ALA A 116 -9.26 -3.84 11.96
C ALA A 116 -8.67 -2.62 11.25
N ASP A 117 -7.49 -2.18 11.68
CA ASP A 117 -6.74 -1.10 11.04
C ASP A 117 -5.38 -1.59 10.53
N GLY A 118 -4.98 -0.99 9.41
CA GLY A 118 -3.68 -1.16 8.81
C GLY A 118 -3.06 0.20 8.55
N ALA A 119 -1.74 0.20 8.47
CA ALA A 119 -0.96 1.39 8.18
C ALA A 119 -1.41 2.07 6.89
N PHE A 120 -1.21 3.38 6.81
CA PHE A 120 -1.48 4.15 5.60
C PHE A 120 -2.96 4.13 5.18
N GLY A 121 -3.86 3.86 6.12
CA GLY A 121 -5.30 4.05 5.95
C GLY A 121 -6.02 2.83 5.38
N GLN A 122 -5.67 1.64 5.85
CA GLN A 122 -6.44 0.43 5.56
C GLN A 122 -7.44 0.21 6.70
N PHE A 123 -8.72 0.11 6.39
CA PHE A 123 -9.76 -0.05 7.41
C PHE A 123 -10.80 -1.06 7.00
N CYS A 124 -11.21 -1.87 7.98
CA CYS A 124 -12.47 -2.61 7.96
C CYS A 124 -13.22 -2.24 9.24
N VAL A 125 -14.14 -1.29 9.13
CA VAL A 125 -14.97 -0.80 10.25
C VAL A 125 -16.31 -1.49 10.21
N VAL A 126 -16.76 -2.02 11.35
CA VAL A 126 -18.05 -2.69 11.50
C VAL A 126 -18.89 -1.95 12.55
N CYS A 127 -20.12 -1.61 12.18
CA CYS A 127 -21.10 -0.97 13.03
C CYS A 127 -22.37 -1.85 13.13
N PRO A 128 -22.43 -2.77 14.12
CA PRO A 128 -23.56 -3.69 14.25
C PRO A 128 -24.90 -2.97 14.45
N LYS A 129 -24.93 -1.90 15.24
CA LYS A 129 -26.16 -1.13 15.52
C LYS A 129 -26.81 -0.53 14.27
N ARG A 130 -26.01 -0.23 13.24
CA ARG A 130 -26.47 0.36 11.97
C ARG A 130 -26.59 -0.67 10.85
N ASN A 131 -26.27 -1.95 11.12
CA ASN A 131 -26.10 -2.98 10.10
C ASN A 131 -25.20 -2.49 8.94
N LEU A 132 -24.06 -1.87 9.28
CA LEU A 132 -23.18 -1.20 8.34
C LEU A 132 -21.74 -1.71 8.51
N ALA A 133 -21.05 -1.90 7.39
CA ALA A 133 -19.61 -2.06 7.36
C ALA A 133 -19.00 -1.10 6.33
N ILE A 134 -17.82 -0.57 6.64
CA ILE A 134 -17.08 0.35 5.78
C ILE A 134 -15.69 -0.26 5.57
N VAL A 135 -15.32 -0.44 4.30
CA VAL A 135 -13.98 -0.84 3.89
C VAL A 135 -13.31 0.34 3.21
N ALA A 136 -12.08 0.66 3.62
CA ALA A 136 -11.24 1.64 2.95
C ALA A 136 -9.84 1.05 2.73
N VAL A 137 -9.32 1.24 1.52
CA VAL A 137 -7.92 0.98 1.18
C VAL A 137 -7.36 2.28 0.61
N SER A 138 -6.20 2.71 1.09
CA SER A 138 -5.65 4.01 0.71
C SER A 138 -4.14 4.08 0.91
N GLN A 139 -3.58 5.24 0.61
CA GLN A 139 -2.17 5.60 0.85
C GLN A 139 -2.09 6.83 1.77
N TYR A 140 -2.96 6.89 2.78
CA TYR A 140 -3.19 8.08 3.61
C TYR A 140 -2.97 7.81 5.09
N THR A 141 -2.12 8.62 5.74
CA THR A 141 -1.66 8.36 7.12
C THR A 141 -2.59 8.88 8.21
N LYS A 142 -3.56 9.76 7.91
CA LYS A 142 -4.42 10.37 8.94
C LYS A 142 -5.68 9.53 9.23
N ALA A 143 -5.47 8.41 9.92
CA ALA A 143 -6.53 7.50 10.37
C ALA A 143 -7.69 8.22 11.08
N GLU A 144 -7.36 9.08 12.04
CA GLU A 144 -8.35 9.84 12.83
C GLU A 144 -9.29 10.69 11.97
N SER A 145 -8.78 11.31 10.91
CA SER A 145 -9.60 12.13 10.01
C SER A 145 -10.59 11.27 9.24
N PHE A 146 -10.16 10.11 8.75
CA PHE A 146 -11.06 9.15 8.10
C PHE A 146 -12.15 8.67 9.06
N LEU A 147 -11.77 8.23 10.28
CA LEU A 147 -12.70 7.73 11.27
C LEU A 147 -13.71 8.80 11.71
N ALA A 148 -13.28 10.05 11.87
CA ALA A 148 -14.17 11.16 12.20
C ALA A 148 -15.21 11.43 11.09
N LEU A 149 -14.80 11.34 9.82
CA LEU A 149 -15.73 11.49 8.68
C LEU A 149 -16.68 10.30 8.58
N ALA A 150 -16.17 9.07 8.74
CA ALA A 150 -16.97 7.86 8.74
C ALA A 150 -18.03 7.91 9.85
N ASP A 151 -17.62 8.35 11.05
CA ASP A 151 -18.51 8.49 12.19
C ASP A 151 -19.58 9.55 11.94
N LYS A 152 -19.18 10.76 11.53
CA LYS A 152 -20.10 11.88 11.26
C LYS A 152 -21.15 11.55 10.20
N TYR A 153 -20.73 11.01 9.06
CA TYR A 153 -21.61 10.89 7.89
C TYR A 153 -22.33 9.53 7.79
N PHE A 154 -21.83 8.47 8.43
CA PHE A 154 -22.41 7.13 8.28
C PHE A 154 -22.83 6.47 9.61
N ILE A 155 -22.12 6.69 10.72
CA ILE A 155 -22.38 5.97 11.98
C ILE A 155 -23.33 6.75 12.90
N GLN A 156 -23.04 8.03 13.13
CA GLN A 156 -23.86 8.91 13.98
C GLN A 156 -25.03 9.51 13.24
N HIS A 157 -25.00 9.57 11.90
CA HIS A 157 -26.04 10.21 11.10
C HIS A 157 -27.43 9.67 11.46
N GLU A 158 -28.15 10.40 12.29
CA GLU A 158 -29.61 10.35 12.34
C GLU A 158 -30.06 10.86 10.97
N ARG A 159 -31.00 10.16 10.33
CA ARG A 159 -31.53 10.66 9.05
C ARG A 159 -32.22 11.98 9.37
N ASP A 160 -31.51 13.09 9.22
CA ASP A 160 -32.10 14.40 9.28
C ASP A 160 -33.17 14.41 8.18
N THR A 161 -34.42 14.52 8.61
CA THR A 161 -35.60 14.53 7.74
C THR A 161 -35.63 15.75 6.80
N ASP A 162 -34.63 16.65 6.91
CA ASP A 162 -34.49 17.92 6.21
C ASP A 162 -33.16 18.06 5.42
N THR A 163 -32.53 16.95 5.02
CA THR A 163 -31.32 17.04 4.20
C THR A 163 -31.64 17.34 2.74
N ASP A 164 -30.98 18.36 2.17
CA ASP A 164 -30.88 18.60 0.72
C ASP A 164 -30.50 17.29 0.02
N THR A 165 -31.50 16.60 -0.54
CA THR A 165 -31.27 15.30 -1.16
C THR A 165 -30.55 15.49 -2.49
N ILE A 166 -29.27 15.10 -2.53
CA ILE A 166 -28.54 14.93 -3.80
C ILE A 166 -29.25 13.83 -4.59
N SER A 167 -29.74 14.14 -5.78
CA SER A 167 -30.31 13.14 -6.67
C SER A 167 -29.26 12.13 -7.13
N LEU A 168 -29.68 10.90 -7.44
CA LEU A 168 -28.80 9.89 -8.04
C LEU A 168 -28.10 10.41 -9.32
N GLN A 169 -28.75 11.31 -10.06
CA GLN A 169 -28.16 11.93 -11.24
C GLN A 169 -27.02 12.88 -10.87
N GLN A 170 -27.21 13.75 -9.88
CA GLN A 170 -26.15 14.63 -9.39
C GLN A 170 -24.97 13.82 -8.84
N LEU A 171 -25.24 12.73 -8.12
CA LEU A 171 -24.18 11.84 -7.64
C LEU A 171 -23.41 11.19 -8.79
N ARG A 172 -24.10 10.69 -9.83
CA ARG A 172 -23.44 10.13 -11.02
C ARG A 172 -22.58 11.16 -11.75
N VAL A 173 -23.07 12.39 -11.90
CA VAL A 173 -22.31 13.49 -12.51
C VAL A 173 -21.05 13.77 -11.70
N TYR A 174 -21.18 13.92 -10.38
CA TYR A 174 -20.03 14.10 -9.49
C TYR A 174 -19.02 12.96 -9.63
N LEU A 175 -19.48 11.70 -9.53
CA LEU A 175 -18.61 10.52 -9.65
C LEU A 175 -17.92 10.42 -11.01
N SER A 176 -18.60 10.82 -12.10
CA SER A 176 -18.00 10.83 -13.44
C SER A 176 -16.90 11.88 -13.62
N GLY A 177 -16.90 12.93 -12.79
CA GLY A 177 -15.85 13.95 -12.78
C GLY A 177 -14.65 13.59 -11.90
N LEU A 178 -14.77 12.55 -11.06
CA LEU A 178 -13.64 12.10 -10.24
C LEU A 178 -12.61 11.41 -11.12
N SER A 179 -11.39 11.90 -11.07
CA SER A 179 -10.23 11.29 -11.73
C SER A 179 -9.08 11.21 -10.75
N PHE A 180 -8.22 10.22 -10.96
CA PHE A 180 -6.95 10.14 -10.27
C PHE A 180 -5.97 11.07 -11.00
N ALA A 181 -5.43 12.07 -10.29
CA ALA A 181 -4.46 12.99 -10.87
C ALA A 181 -3.17 12.25 -11.19
N LEU A 182 -2.87 12.10 -12.48
CA LEU A 182 -1.61 11.50 -12.93
C LEU A 182 -0.46 12.52 -12.82
N PRO A 183 0.78 12.07 -12.58
CA PRO A 183 1.93 12.95 -12.66
C PRO A 183 2.01 13.65 -14.02
N PRO A 184 2.49 14.90 -14.07
CA PRO A 184 2.63 15.63 -15.33
C PRO A 184 3.60 14.89 -16.28
N GLN A 185 3.28 14.86 -17.56
CA GLN A 185 4.06 14.18 -18.62
C GLN A 185 4.82 15.16 -19.53
N GLU A 186 4.75 16.46 -19.23
CA GLU A 186 5.35 17.49 -20.08
C GLU A 186 6.87 17.60 -19.81
N GLY A 187 7.66 17.61 -20.88
CA GLY A 187 9.09 17.88 -20.84
C GLY A 187 9.70 17.93 -22.24
N LYS A 188 10.61 18.89 -22.48
CA LYS A 188 11.43 18.90 -23.70
C LYS A 188 12.49 17.81 -23.58
N ARG A 189 12.61 16.99 -24.62
CA ARG A 189 13.74 16.09 -24.79
C ARG A 189 14.99 16.93 -25.08
N GLU A 190 15.81 17.18 -24.06
CA GLU A 190 17.14 17.74 -24.26
C GLU A 190 18.02 16.74 -25.02
N PRO A 191 19.08 17.19 -25.74
CA PRO A 191 20.05 16.29 -26.33
C PRO A 191 20.63 15.37 -25.25
N PHE A 192 20.42 14.07 -25.43
CA PHE A 192 20.77 13.08 -24.44
C PHE A 192 22.14 12.45 -24.73
N VAL A 193 23.03 12.47 -23.74
CA VAL A 193 24.31 11.74 -23.78
C VAL A 193 24.24 10.60 -22.74
N PRO A 194 24.35 9.32 -23.16
CA PRO A 194 24.44 8.20 -22.24
C PRO A 194 25.50 8.45 -21.17
N CYS A 195 25.14 8.21 -19.92
CA CYS A 195 26.01 8.46 -18.78
C CYS A 195 25.74 7.46 -17.66
N SER A 196 26.76 7.25 -16.82
CA SER A 196 26.67 6.37 -15.65
C SER A 196 27.42 6.97 -14.48
N TYR A 197 26.90 6.77 -13.28
CA TYR A 197 27.42 7.38 -12.05
C TYR A 197 27.43 6.39 -10.91
N ALA A 198 28.56 6.27 -10.21
CA ALA A 198 28.66 5.60 -8.92
C ALA A 198 28.09 6.54 -7.86
N LEU A 199 27.11 6.08 -7.08
CA LEU A 199 26.53 6.83 -5.98
C LEU A 199 27.31 6.58 -4.68
N GLU A 200 27.31 7.56 -3.79
CA GLU A 200 27.70 7.35 -2.39
C GLU A 200 26.65 6.47 -1.67
N ASP A 201 27.00 5.98 -0.47
CA ASP A 201 26.12 5.16 0.35
C ASP A 201 24.75 5.83 0.57
N ASN A 202 23.68 5.06 0.39
CA ASN A 202 22.31 5.56 0.48
C ASN A 202 21.34 4.48 0.98
N GLU A 203 20.17 4.92 1.45
CA GLU A 203 19.18 4.05 2.12
C GLU A 203 18.57 2.97 1.20
N LEU A 204 18.63 3.15 -0.13
CA LEU A 204 18.17 2.14 -1.10
C LEU A 204 19.25 1.14 -1.51
N ASN A 205 20.47 1.27 -0.99
CA ASN A 205 21.63 0.46 -1.38
C ASN A 205 21.92 0.51 -2.89
N ILE A 206 21.60 1.62 -3.55
CA ILE A 206 21.89 1.79 -4.98
C ILE A 206 23.37 2.13 -5.13
N LYS A 207 24.09 1.30 -5.87
CA LYS A 207 25.52 1.46 -6.14
C LYS A 207 25.76 2.36 -7.35
N GLU A 208 25.04 2.13 -8.44
CA GLU A 208 25.27 2.81 -9.71
C GLU A 208 23.95 3.09 -10.41
N VAL A 209 23.87 4.25 -11.08
CA VAL A 209 22.77 4.58 -11.97
C VAL A 209 23.29 4.87 -13.37
N GLY A 210 22.63 4.32 -14.37
CA GLY A 210 22.92 4.54 -15.78
C GLY A 210 21.69 5.11 -16.48
N LEU A 211 21.87 6.17 -17.27
CA LEU A 211 20.80 6.71 -18.08
C LEU A 211 21.10 6.45 -19.56
N SER A 212 20.07 6.02 -20.29
CA SER A 212 20.06 5.90 -21.74
C SER A 212 18.95 6.79 -22.34
N ALA A 213 18.77 6.73 -23.66
CA ALA A 213 17.74 7.52 -24.33
C ALA A 213 16.31 7.14 -23.95
N SER A 214 16.12 5.92 -23.43
CA SER A 214 14.81 5.36 -23.10
C SER A 214 14.82 4.48 -21.85
N THR A 215 15.93 4.35 -21.12
CA THR A 215 16.02 3.47 -19.95
C THR A 215 16.84 4.11 -18.83
N LEU A 216 16.42 3.89 -17.60
CA LEU A 216 17.16 4.17 -16.37
C LEU A 216 17.54 2.84 -15.73
N ARG A 217 18.82 2.51 -15.76
CA ARG A 217 19.39 1.32 -15.12
C ARG A 217 19.81 1.66 -13.69
N ILE A 218 19.43 0.82 -12.73
CA ILE A 218 19.78 0.91 -11.32
C ILE A 218 20.49 -0.37 -10.92
N GLN A 219 21.73 -0.27 -10.45
CA GLN A 219 22.48 -1.41 -9.90
C GLN A 219 22.57 -1.27 -8.38
N PHE A 220 22.23 -2.33 -7.65
CA PHE A 220 22.26 -2.39 -6.20
C PHE A 220 23.58 -3.00 -5.67
N LEU A 221 23.89 -2.73 -4.39
CA LEU A 221 25.12 -3.22 -3.74
C LEU A 221 25.19 -4.75 -3.62
N ASP A 222 24.04 -5.43 -3.56
CA ASP A 222 23.92 -6.89 -3.50
C ASP A 222 24.03 -7.56 -4.90
N GLY A 223 24.19 -6.76 -5.95
CA GLY A 223 24.34 -7.22 -7.33
C GLY A 223 23.04 -7.33 -8.11
N LEU A 224 21.88 -7.01 -7.51
CA LEU A 224 20.63 -6.86 -8.26
C LEU A 224 20.72 -5.69 -9.25
N GLU A 225 19.93 -5.78 -10.31
CA GLU A 225 19.84 -4.75 -11.34
C GLU A 225 18.38 -4.59 -11.79
N ASP A 226 17.94 -3.34 -11.86
CA ASP A 226 16.67 -2.95 -12.47
C ASP A 226 16.94 -2.12 -13.73
N GLU A 227 16.14 -2.35 -14.76
CA GLU A 227 16.08 -1.50 -15.94
C GLU A 227 14.67 -0.93 -16.05
N LEU A 228 14.54 0.37 -15.79
CA LEU A 228 13.28 1.10 -15.86
C LEU A 228 13.12 1.73 -17.23
N ASP A 229 12.13 1.27 -17.98
CA ASP A 229 11.75 1.87 -19.25
C ASP A 229 11.18 3.28 -19.05
N LEU A 230 11.63 4.24 -19.86
CA LEU A 230 11.25 5.64 -19.81
C LEU A 230 10.49 6.02 -21.08
N ASP A 231 9.20 6.33 -20.91
CA ASP A 231 8.37 7.01 -21.91
C ASP A 231 7.95 8.37 -21.33
N PHE A 232 8.15 9.43 -22.12
CA PHE A 232 7.82 10.80 -21.76
C PHE A 232 6.45 11.23 -22.32
N THR A 233 5.71 10.30 -22.93
CA THR A 233 4.39 10.55 -23.53
C THR A 233 3.25 9.86 -22.80
N GLY A 234 3.56 8.95 -21.86
CA GLY A 234 2.56 8.14 -21.19
C GLY A 234 3.14 7.29 -20.05
N PRO A 235 2.27 6.57 -19.32
CA PRO A 235 2.69 5.62 -18.30
C PRO A 235 3.40 4.41 -18.92
N VAL A 236 4.41 3.91 -18.21
CA VAL A 236 5.11 2.66 -18.52
C VAL A 236 4.84 1.63 -17.44
N TYR A 237 4.46 0.42 -17.83
CA TYR A 237 4.23 -0.69 -16.90
C TYR A 237 5.42 -1.65 -16.95
N GLY A 238 5.84 -2.11 -15.78
CA GLY A 238 7.01 -2.98 -15.65
C GLY A 238 7.12 -3.58 -14.26
N GLN A 239 8.30 -4.12 -13.97
CA GLN A 239 8.66 -4.63 -12.65
C GLN A 239 10.01 -4.08 -12.25
N SER A 240 10.18 -3.82 -10.96
CA SER A 240 11.44 -3.39 -10.37
C SER A 240 11.56 -3.93 -8.97
N HIS A 241 12.78 -4.11 -8.48
CA HIS A 241 13.03 -4.48 -7.10
C HIS A 241 12.66 -3.33 -6.17
N PHE A 242 11.79 -3.62 -5.20
CA PHE A 242 11.39 -2.65 -4.20
C PHE A 242 11.32 -3.29 -2.82
N ILE A 243 11.69 -2.52 -1.79
CA ILE A 243 11.58 -2.93 -0.40
C ILE A 243 10.14 -2.73 0.02
N LYS A 244 9.30 -3.76 -0.14
CA LYS A 244 7.96 -3.80 0.44
C LYS A 244 8.03 -4.56 1.76
N ASP A 245 7.73 -3.82 2.82
CA ASP A 245 7.71 -4.26 4.21
C ASP A 245 8.94 -5.09 4.65
N LEU A 246 8.91 -6.42 4.51
CA LEU A 246 9.92 -7.33 5.08
C LEU A 246 11.08 -7.68 4.14
N HIS A 247 10.89 -7.61 2.81
CA HIS A 247 11.89 -8.08 1.84
C HIS A 247 11.91 -7.25 0.56
N VAL A 248 13.09 -7.15 -0.06
CA VAL A 248 13.22 -6.72 -1.45
C VAL A 248 12.64 -7.82 -2.34
N HIS A 249 11.73 -7.46 -3.24
CA HIS A 249 11.24 -8.38 -4.27
C HIS A 249 10.85 -7.64 -5.55
N PRO A 250 10.76 -8.37 -6.69
CA PRO A 250 10.17 -7.82 -7.90
C PRO A 250 8.73 -7.38 -7.63
N GLN A 251 8.47 -6.08 -7.79
CA GLN A 251 7.16 -5.48 -7.57
C GLN A 251 6.70 -4.85 -8.88
N GLU A 252 5.47 -5.17 -9.29
CA GLU A 252 4.83 -4.53 -10.43
C GLU A 252 4.68 -3.03 -10.19
N HIS A 253 4.95 -2.24 -11.22
CA HIS A 253 4.86 -0.79 -11.15
C HIS A 253 4.18 -0.16 -12.36
N CYS A 254 3.73 1.07 -12.16
CA CYS A 254 3.39 2.02 -13.20
C CYS A 254 4.26 3.28 -13.03
N LEU A 255 5.06 3.58 -14.03
CA LEU A 255 6.09 4.61 -14.02
C LEU A 255 5.69 5.80 -14.89
N PHE A 256 5.95 7.00 -14.41
CA PHE A 256 5.85 8.25 -15.16
C PHE A 256 7.21 8.95 -15.15
N ALA A 257 7.72 9.27 -16.34
CA ALA A 257 8.97 10.00 -16.48
C ALA A 257 8.70 11.40 -17.06
N ARG A 258 9.41 12.40 -16.55
CA ARG A 258 9.39 13.76 -17.11
C ARG A 258 10.72 14.47 -16.88
N TRP A 259 11.01 15.45 -17.73
CA TRP A 259 12.08 16.41 -17.49
C TRP A 259 11.48 17.66 -16.85
N ALA A 260 11.91 18.00 -15.64
CA ALA A 260 11.48 19.20 -14.94
C ALA A 260 12.26 20.43 -15.41
N ASP A 261 11.73 21.62 -15.11
CA ASP A 261 12.44 22.89 -15.29
C ASP A 261 13.79 22.83 -14.57
N GLN A 262 14.88 23.16 -15.28
CA GLN A 262 16.30 22.97 -14.90
C GLN A 262 16.96 21.65 -15.36
N GLY A 263 16.28 20.79 -16.12
CA GLY A 263 16.90 19.60 -16.72
C GLY A 263 17.05 18.43 -15.74
N ASP A 264 16.23 18.39 -14.69
CA ASP A 264 16.18 17.26 -13.77
C ASP A 264 15.26 16.17 -14.33
N LEU A 265 15.73 14.92 -14.36
CA LEU A 265 14.88 13.78 -14.64
C LEU A 265 14.08 13.43 -13.39
N MET A 266 12.76 13.48 -13.51
CA MET A 266 11.82 13.05 -12.49
C MET A 266 11.19 11.74 -12.94
N VAL A 267 11.28 10.72 -12.10
CA VAL A 267 10.63 9.41 -12.30
C VAL A 267 9.75 9.13 -11.10
N THR A 268 8.44 9.07 -11.33
CA THR A 268 7.45 8.70 -10.30
C THR A 268 7.00 7.27 -10.54
N VAL A 269 7.19 6.40 -9.55
CA VAL A 269 6.91 4.96 -9.64
C VAL A 269 5.79 4.62 -8.65
N TYR A 270 4.64 4.22 -9.18
CA TYR A 270 3.55 3.63 -8.39
C TYR A 270 3.76 2.13 -8.29
N TYR A 271 3.98 1.62 -7.07
CA TYR A 271 4.10 0.18 -6.84
C TYR A 271 2.70 -0.43 -6.68
N ILE A 272 2.28 -1.17 -7.70
CA ILE A 272 0.91 -1.70 -7.84
C ILE A 272 0.57 -2.62 -6.66
N GLU A 273 -0.68 -2.56 -6.18
CA GLU A 273 -1.16 -3.31 -5.00
C GLU A 273 -0.48 -2.94 -3.67
N THR A 274 0.29 -1.86 -3.63
CA THR A 274 0.87 -1.29 -2.41
C THR A 274 0.43 0.17 -2.23
N PRO A 275 0.58 0.76 -1.03
CA PRO A 275 0.35 2.19 -0.84
C PRO A 275 1.56 3.05 -1.26
N TYR A 276 2.61 2.47 -1.82
CA TYR A 276 3.89 3.13 -2.03
C TYR A 276 3.99 3.81 -3.40
N VAL A 277 4.44 5.06 -3.37
CA VAL A 277 4.79 5.85 -4.54
C VAL A 277 6.19 6.42 -4.32
N GLY A 278 7.15 5.91 -5.09
CA GLY A 278 8.53 6.38 -5.08
C GLY A 278 8.72 7.53 -6.05
N GLU A 279 9.38 8.59 -5.61
CA GLU A 279 9.79 9.72 -6.45
C GLU A 279 11.31 9.77 -6.52
N TYR A 280 11.84 9.52 -7.72
CA TYR A 280 13.25 9.52 -8.02
C TYR A 280 13.57 10.78 -8.84
N ARG A 281 14.49 11.60 -8.34
CA ARG A 281 14.94 12.81 -9.02
C ARG A 281 16.44 12.72 -9.27
N PHE A 282 16.83 12.87 -10.53
CA PHE A 282 18.22 12.89 -10.93
C PHE A 282 18.57 14.21 -11.60
N ARG A 283 19.56 14.90 -11.05
CA ARG A 283 20.18 16.08 -11.66
C ARG A 283 21.54 15.68 -12.20
N PHE A 284 21.65 15.55 -13.51
CA PHE A 284 22.87 15.15 -14.19
C PHE A 284 23.73 16.38 -14.52
N MET A 285 25.02 16.29 -14.22
CA MET A 285 26.05 17.28 -14.51
C MET A 285 27.26 16.56 -15.12
N ASP A 286 28.14 17.26 -15.83
CA ASP A 286 29.22 16.62 -16.62
C ASP A 286 30.06 15.57 -15.88
N SER A 287 30.31 15.75 -14.59
CA SER A 287 31.11 14.84 -13.74
C SER A 287 30.37 14.31 -12.51
N LYS A 288 29.12 14.73 -12.28
CA LYS A 288 28.38 14.45 -11.05
C LYS A 288 26.90 14.24 -11.30
N VAL A 289 26.26 13.44 -10.45
CA VAL A 289 24.80 13.38 -10.34
C VAL A 289 24.39 13.74 -8.92
N VAL A 290 23.28 14.45 -8.77
CA VAL A 290 22.58 14.55 -7.50
C VAL A 290 21.32 13.71 -7.62
N PHE A 291 21.22 12.68 -6.79
CA PHE A 291 20.06 11.79 -6.73
C PHE A 291 19.28 12.08 -5.44
N SER A 292 18.01 12.43 -5.59
CA SER A 292 17.07 12.55 -4.47
C SER A 292 15.98 11.51 -4.60
N PHE A 293 15.69 10.81 -3.50
CA PHE A 293 14.58 9.87 -3.40
C PHE A 293 13.59 10.35 -2.35
N ASN A 294 12.31 10.27 -2.67
CA ASN A 294 11.21 10.49 -1.73
C ASN A 294 10.17 9.37 -1.87
N ILE A 295 9.37 9.18 -0.84
CA ILE A 295 8.28 8.20 -0.84
C ILE A 295 7.07 8.78 -0.11
N ASN A 296 5.89 8.59 -0.65
CA ASN A 296 4.65 9.17 -0.11
C ASN A 296 4.35 8.71 1.34
N VAL A 297 4.57 7.43 1.62
CA VAL A 297 4.40 6.80 2.93
C VAL A 297 5.44 5.71 3.12
N SER A 298 5.93 5.51 4.33
CA SER A 298 6.80 4.38 4.66
C SER A 298 6.85 4.18 6.16
N MET A 299 7.18 2.96 6.58
CA MET A 299 7.52 2.67 7.98
C MET A 299 8.99 2.93 8.28
N THR A 300 9.85 2.88 7.26
CA THR A 300 11.31 2.80 7.42
C THR A 300 12.04 3.90 6.67
N LEU A 301 11.63 4.17 5.43
CA LEU A 301 12.29 5.14 4.54
C LEU A 301 11.78 6.57 4.81
N LYS A 302 12.69 7.53 4.86
CA LYS A 302 12.35 8.97 5.06
C LYS A 302 12.63 9.84 3.85
N GLY A 303 13.17 9.26 2.79
CA GLY A 303 13.74 9.97 1.66
C GLY A 303 15.14 10.51 1.97
N PHE A 304 15.95 10.68 0.93
CA PHE A 304 17.34 11.14 1.06
C PHE A 304 17.78 11.91 -0.18
N THR A 305 18.96 12.52 -0.10
CA THR A 305 19.68 13.06 -1.25
C THR A 305 21.15 12.69 -1.12
N VAL A 306 21.72 12.18 -2.22
CA VAL A 306 23.08 11.69 -2.30
C VAL A 306 23.73 12.19 -3.58
N THR A 307 25.07 12.25 -3.58
CA THR A 307 25.80 12.58 -4.80
C THR A 307 26.42 11.34 -5.42
N GLY A 308 26.67 11.40 -6.72
CA GLY A 308 27.42 10.39 -7.43
C GLY A 308 28.44 10.99 -8.36
N THR A 309 29.47 10.22 -8.69
CA THR A 309 30.56 10.61 -9.59
C THR A 309 30.48 9.83 -10.88
N ARG A 310 30.73 10.51 -12.00
CA ARG A 310 30.66 9.90 -13.33
C ARG A 310 31.68 8.77 -13.46
N ILE A 311 31.26 7.65 -14.02
CA ILE A 311 32.13 6.53 -14.37
C ILE A 311 32.20 6.49 -15.90
N ASP A 312 33.36 6.78 -16.46
CA ASP A 312 33.58 6.62 -17.90
C ASP A 312 33.88 5.13 -18.19
N GLY A 313 32.89 4.41 -18.72
CA GLY A 313 33.01 3.00 -19.14
C GLY A 313 32.42 2.79 -20.55
N PRO A 314 32.91 1.81 -21.33
CA PRO A 314 32.51 1.65 -22.73
C PRO A 314 31.02 1.33 -22.82
N ILE A 315 30.33 2.02 -23.73
CA ILE A 315 28.95 1.72 -24.12
C ILE A 315 28.94 0.30 -24.69
N VAL A 316 28.58 -0.70 -23.89
CA VAL A 316 28.31 -2.04 -24.39
C VAL A 316 26.98 -1.94 -25.13
N ALA A 317 27.04 -1.80 -26.45
CA ALA A 317 25.88 -1.91 -27.30
C ALA A 317 25.23 -3.29 -27.08
N PRO A 318 23.90 -3.39 -26.99
CA PRO A 318 23.25 -4.69 -26.84
C PRO A 318 23.59 -5.55 -28.06
N SER A 319 24.13 -6.75 -27.80
CA SER A 319 24.33 -7.75 -28.84
C SER A 319 22.98 -8.04 -29.47
N ARG A 320 22.81 -7.66 -30.74
CA ARG A 320 21.73 -8.20 -31.56
C ARG A 320 21.85 -9.72 -31.52
N ARG A 321 20.88 -10.39 -30.91
CA ARG A 321 20.66 -11.81 -31.16
C ARG A 321 20.05 -11.90 -32.56
N ASP A 322 20.73 -12.65 -33.41
CA ASP A 322 20.25 -13.09 -34.73
C ASP A 322 18.95 -13.89 -34.62
#